data_AF-K3WY15-F1
#
_entry.id   AF-K3WY15-F1
#
_cell.length_a   1.000
_cell.length_b   1.000
_cell.length_c   1.000
_cell.angle_alpha   90.00
_cell.angle_beta   90.00
_cell.angle_gamma   90.00
#
_symmetry.space_group_name_H-M   'P 1'
#
loop_
_entity.id
_entity.type
_entity.pdbx_description
1 polymer ?
#
loop_
_entity_poly.entity_id
_entity_poly.type
_entity_poly.pdbx_seq_one_letter_code
_entity_poly.pdbx_strand_id
1 'polypeptide(L)'
;MNASSGNMMAAKLKEEGRHFVALSFASGPETARSLHDQVALAIGQIRSIVKGDARFDDGYIFVGFSLGGLIARAVVEEMNDHKVRRLVSLAAVGNGAFFGPQPEDQRALPTFMSYIAPQIFAGTGFDATKYEPADYNGKYQYDHEMFSRTHPEHQKKFSQFNVSRSPVTSDVLTYNTFLSKFNNLTRASTDEEKQDQQRRRLNYLKLEEAHYLGSPEDGTIAPWQTAVLGHYSALDSVEDISTKFESLTVVDVKDTVEYQQDTYGLKSLDARGGLFLYVVPNVPHLKWPFDGEVYDKHVYPILG
;
A
#
# COMPACT_ATOMS: atom_id res chain seq x y z
N MET A 1 -5.50 5.19 12.42
CA MET A 1 -6.51 6.15 11.89
C MET A 1 -7.92 5.66 12.21
N ASN A 2 -8.90 6.55 12.23
CA ASN A 2 -10.33 6.25 12.46
C ASN A 2 -11.20 7.00 11.43
N ALA A 3 -12.53 6.90 11.55
CA ALA A 3 -13.49 7.52 10.65
C ALA A 3 -13.34 9.07 10.53
N SER A 4 -12.72 9.75 11.50
CA SER A 4 -12.53 11.21 11.43
C SER A 4 -11.35 11.64 10.58
N SER A 5 -10.51 10.70 10.12
CA SER A 5 -9.29 11.01 9.35
C SER A 5 -9.60 11.62 7.98
N GLY A 6 -10.82 11.42 7.46
CA GLY A 6 -11.32 12.03 6.22
C GLY A 6 -12.24 13.22 6.43
N ASN A 7 -12.40 13.75 7.65
CA ASN A 7 -13.41 14.77 7.96
C ASN A 7 -13.25 16.05 7.14
N MET A 8 -12.01 16.47 6.87
CA MET A 8 -11.75 17.66 6.05
C MET A 8 -12.26 17.47 4.62
N MET A 9 -11.90 16.35 3.98
CA MET A 9 -12.40 15.97 2.66
C MET A 9 -13.92 15.85 2.67
N ALA A 10 -14.48 15.20 3.69
CA ALA A 10 -15.92 15.04 3.85
C ALA A 10 -16.66 16.38 3.95
N ALA A 11 -16.09 17.34 4.70
CA ALA A 11 -16.66 18.67 4.86
C ALA A 11 -16.69 19.43 3.52
N LYS A 12 -15.55 19.47 2.80
CA LYS A 12 -15.44 20.14 1.50
C LYS A 12 -16.37 19.52 0.45
N LEU A 13 -16.39 18.19 0.32
CA LEU A 13 -17.31 17.50 -0.60
C LEU A 13 -18.79 17.77 -0.25
N LYS A 14 -19.11 17.83 1.04
CA LYS A 14 -20.48 18.13 1.49
C LYS A 14 -20.91 19.55 1.15
N GLU A 15 -20.02 20.53 1.20
CA GLU A 15 -20.29 21.92 0.78
C GLU A 15 -20.70 22.02 -0.69
N GLU A 16 -20.21 21.12 -1.54
CA GLU A 16 -20.55 21.00 -2.96
C GLU A 16 -21.78 20.12 -3.23
N GLY A 17 -22.42 19.59 -2.18
CA GLY A 17 -23.53 18.65 -2.32
C GLY A 17 -23.12 17.25 -2.78
N ARG A 18 -21.81 16.93 -2.76
CA ARG A 18 -21.29 15.61 -3.12
C ARG A 18 -21.40 14.64 -1.95
N HIS A 19 -21.71 13.39 -2.25
CA HIS A 19 -21.83 12.36 -1.23
C HIS A 19 -20.47 11.74 -0.88
N PHE A 20 -20.22 11.56 0.41
CA PHE A 20 -18.99 10.95 0.94
C PHE A 20 -19.34 9.99 2.07
N VAL A 21 -18.68 8.83 2.09
CA VAL A 21 -18.80 7.84 3.16
C VAL A 21 -17.41 7.41 3.60
N ALA A 22 -17.08 7.65 4.87
CA ALA A 22 -15.87 7.12 5.48
C ALA A 22 -16.08 5.65 5.86
N LEU A 23 -15.15 4.79 5.44
CA LEU A 23 -15.11 3.41 5.89
C LEU A 23 -14.55 3.32 7.31
N SER A 24 -15.00 2.32 8.06
CA SER A 24 -14.68 2.14 9.49
C SER A 24 -14.53 0.66 9.87
N PHE A 25 -14.17 -0.18 8.90
CA PHE A 25 -14.07 -1.64 9.05
C PHE A 25 -12.95 -2.09 10.00
N ALA A 26 -11.92 -1.27 10.22
CA ALA A 26 -10.86 -1.47 11.19
C ALA A 26 -10.43 -0.12 11.77
N SER A 27 -10.42 0.03 13.09
CA SER A 27 -10.07 1.28 13.77
C SER A 27 -9.31 0.99 15.06
N GLY A 28 -8.46 1.93 15.47
CA GLY A 28 -7.63 1.77 16.67
C GLY A 28 -6.69 0.56 16.52
N PRO A 29 -6.58 -0.34 17.53
CA PRO A 29 -5.70 -1.51 17.45
C PRO A 29 -5.99 -2.45 16.27
N GLU A 30 -7.24 -2.48 15.78
CA GLU A 30 -7.64 -3.35 14.67
C GLU A 30 -6.92 -3.02 13.36
N THR A 31 -6.35 -1.80 13.22
CA THR A 31 -5.58 -1.44 12.02
C THR A 31 -4.30 -2.25 11.87
N ALA A 32 -3.79 -2.85 12.97
CA ALA A 32 -2.60 -3.68 12.94
C ALA A 32 -2.90 -5.12 12.46
N ARG A 33 -4.17 -5.54 12.37
CA ARG A 33 -4.55 -6.90 11.96
C ARG A 33 -4.18 -7.20 10.51
N SER A 34 -4.14 -8.48 10.15
CA SER A 34 -3.88 -8.96 8.80
C SER A 34 -4.66 -8.18 7.74
N LEU A 35 -3.98 -7.80 6.65
CA LEU A 35 -4.63 -7.13 5.54
C LEU A 35 -5.62 -8.05 4.81
N HIS A 36 -5.45 -9.38 4.89
CA HIS A 36 -6.44 -10.33 4.37
C HIS A 36 -7.79 -10.16 5.08
N ASP A 37 -7.79 -10.02 6.41
CA ASP A 37 -9.00 -9.77 7.19
C ASP A 37 -9.58 -8.38 6.87
N GLN A 38 -8.72 -7.35 6.83
CA GLN A 38 -9.15 -5.98 6.58
C GLN A 38 -9.80 -5.82 5.20
N VAL A 39 -9.27 -6.47 4.16
CA VAL A 39 -9.87 -6.45 2.81
C VAL A 39 -11.25 -7.11 2.82
N ALA A 40 -11.42 -8.26 3.49
CA ALA A 40 -12.72 -8.92 3.59
C ALA A 40 -13.76 -8.04 4.32
N LEU A 41 -13.36 -7.40 5.42
CA LEU A 41 -14.21 -6.47 6.17
C LEU A 41 -14.57 -5.22 5.33
N ALA A 42 -13.60 -4.66 4.60
CA ALA A 42 -13.82 -3.54 3.70
C ALA A 42 -14.82 -3.87 2.59
N ILE A 43 -14.68 -5.02 1.93
CA ILE A 43 -15.64 -5.51 0.92
C ILE A 43 -17.04 -5.63 1.52
N GLY A 44 -17.16 -6.22 2.72
CA GLY A 44 -18.43 -6.36 3.42
C GLY A 44 -19.10 -5.01 3.70
N GLN A 45 -18.35 -4.04 4.21
CA GLN A 45 -18.86 -2.70 4.49
C GLN A 45 -19.26 -1.97 3.19
N ILE A 46 -18.43 -2.02 2.16
CA ILE A 46 -18.71 -1.41 0.84
C ILE A 46 -19.99 -1.99 0.24
N ARG A 47 -20.14 -3.32 0.20
CA ARG A 47 -21.36 -3.97 -0.29
C ARG A 47 -22.61 -3.54 0.47
N SER A 48 -22.51 -3.40 1.80
CA SER A 48 -23.61 -2.90 2.62
C SER A 48 -24.00 -1.46 2.27
N ILE A 49 -23.01 -0.59 2.06
CA ILE A 49 -23.22 0.82 1.71
C ILE A 49 -23.88 0.92 0.33
N VAL A 50 -23.27 0.33 -0.70
CA VAL A 50 -23.75 0.49 -2.09
C VAL A 50 -25.12 -0.14 -2.31
N LYS A 51 -25.46 -1.22 -1.58
CA LYS A 51 -26.80 -1.82 -1.64
C LYS A 51 -27.88 -0.90 -1.05
N GLY A 52 -27.51 -0.11 -0.04
CA GLY A 52 -28.44 0.77 0.68
C GLY A 52 -28.56 2.17 0.12
N ASP A 53 -27.79 2.52 -0.91
CA ASP A 53 -27.66 3.89 -1.38
C ASP A 53 -27.46 3.99 -2.90
N ALA A 54 -28.54 4.35 -3.59
CA ALA A 54 -28.60 4.47 -5.04
C ALA A 54 -27.63 5.51 -5.62
N ARG A 55 -27.06 6.41 -4.80
CA ARG A 55 -26.03 7.36 -5.26
C ARG A 55 -24.75 6.67 -5.75
N PHE A 56 -24.55 5.41 -5.36
CA PHE A 56 -23.42 4.60 -5.82
C PHE A 56 -23.75 3.67 -6.99
N ASP A 57 -24.97 3.73 -7.54
CA ASP A 57 -25.40 2.78 -8.57
C ASP A 57 -24.66 2.93 -9.89
N ASP A 58 -24.30 4.16 -10.23
CA ASP A 58 -23.50 4.45 -11.42
C ASP A 58 -22.00 4.25 -11.17
N GLY A 59 -21.58 4.03 -9.93
CA GLY A 59 -20.19 3.85 -9.55
C GLY A 59 -19.64 4.99 -8.70
N TYR A 60 -18.40 4.83 -8.25
CA TYR A 60 -17.83 5.69 -7.21
C TYR A 60 -16.32 5.83 -7.29
N ILE A 61 -15.80 6.87 -6.65
CA ILE A 61 -14.38 7.08 -6.43
C ILE A 61 -14.01 6.43 -5.09
N PHE A 62 -12.95 5.62 -5.10
CA PHE A 62 -12.42 5.01 -3.88
C PHE A 62 -11.09 5.67 -3.52
N VAL A 63 -11.09 6.43 -2.42
CA VAL A 63 -9.89 7.09 -1.89
C VAL A 63 -9.32 6.26 -0.73
N GLY A 64 -8.03 5.91 -0.82
CA GLY A 64 -7.29 5.25 0.25
C GLY A 64 -6.04 6.06 0.61
N PHE A 65 -5.80 6.26 1.89
CA PHE A 65 -4.61 6.94 2.41
C PHE A 65 -3.72 5.98 3.19
N SER A 66 -2.39 6.09 3.02
CA SER A 66 -1.41 5.24 3.70
C SER A 66 -1.71 3.76 3.44
N LEU A 67 -1.74 2.91 4.48
CA LEU A 67 -2.17 1.51 4.37
C LEU A 67 -3.51 1.33 3.64
N GLY A 68 -4.43 2.30 3.77
CA GLY A 68 -5.74 2.29 3.13
C GLY A 68 -5.68 2.31 1.60
N GLY A 69 -4.62 2.85 0.99
CA GLY A 69 -4.45 2.81 -0.47
C GLY A 69 -4.16 1.39 -0.99
N LEU A 70 -3.33 0.63 -0.27
CA LEU A 70 -3.09 -0.77 -0.59
C LEU A 70 -4.35 -1.62 -0.35
N ILE A 71 -5.10 -1.37 0.73
CA ILE A 71 -6.39 -2.04 0.98
C ILE A 71 -7.39 -1.71 -0.13
N ALA A 72 -7.50 -0.43 -0.55
CA ALA A 72 -8.42 -0.03 -1.61
C ALA A 72 -8.11 -0.73 -2.94
N ARG A 73 -6.84 -0.82 -3.31
CA ARG A 73 -6.38 -1.60 -4.47
C ARG A 73 -6.75 -3.08 -4.35
N ALA A 74 -6.46 -3.70 -3.20
CA ALA A 74 -6.77 -5.11 -2.96
C ALA A 74 -8.28 -5.39 -2.99
N VAL A 75 -9.11 -4.47 -2.50
CA VAL A 75 -10.57 -4.53 -2.63
C VAL A 75 -11.00 -4.51 -4.10
N VAL A 76 -10.46 -3.58 -4.90
CA VAL A 76 -10.74 -3.52 -6.34
C VAL A 76 -10.38 -4.85 -7.01
N GLU A 77 -9.18 -5.36 -6.78
CA GLU A 77 -8.73 -6.62 -7.38
C GLU A 77 -9.58 -7.83 -6.92
N GLU A 78 -10.00 -7.88 -5.66
CA GLU A 78 -10.73 -9.05 -5.13
C GLU A 78 -12.26 -9.01 -5.38
N MET A 79 -12.88 -7.83 -5.42
CA MET A 79 -14.34 -7.67 -5.44
C MET A 79 -14.91 -7.65 -6.87
N ASN A 80 -15.31 -8.79 -7.43
CA ASN A 80 -15.81 -8.88 -8.82
C ASN A 80 -16.94 -7.90 -9.18
N ASP A 81 -17.79 -7.52 -8.23
CA ASP A 81 -18.94 -6.65 -8.38
C ASP A 81 -18.66 -5.19 -7.98
N HIS A 82 -17.38 -4.79 -7.83
CA HIS A 82 -17.06 -3.40 -7.51
C HIS A 82 -17.52 -2.46 -8.63
N LYS A 83 -18.03 -1.28 -8.24
CA LYS A 83 -18.37 -0.17 -9.14
C LYS A 83 -17.39 1.00 -9.02
N VAL A 84 -16.17 0.74 -8.53
CA VAL A 84 -15.10 1.75 -8.47
C VAL A 84 -14.76 2.19 -9.89
N ARG A 85 -14.96 3.47 -10.19
CA ARG A 85 -14.53 4.10 -11.45
C ARG A 85 -13.11 4.65 -11.34
N ARG A 86 -12.81 5.34 -10.24
CA ARG A 86 -11.49 5.89 -9.97
C ARG A 86 -10.94 5.39 -8.64
N LEU A 87 -9.70 4.91 -8.65
CA LEU A 87 -8.94 4.64 -7.44
C LEU A 87 -8.01 5.82 -7.17
N VAL A 88 -8.04 6.40 -5.98
CA VAL A 88 -7.12 7.47 -5.55
C VAL A 88 -6.34 7.00 -4.33
N SER A 89 -5.05 6.75 -4.54
CA SER A 89 -4.13 6.24 -3.53
C SER A 89 -3.20 7.37 -3.07
N LEU A 90 -3.35 7.80 -1.82
CA LEU A 90 -2.61 8.91 -1.22
C LEU A 90 -1.52 8.37 -0.29
N ALA A 91 -0.25 8.61 -0.62
CA ALA A 91 0.90 8.23 0.20
C ALA A 91 0.86 6.79 0.70
N ALA A 92 0.44 5.87 -0.17
CA ALA A 92 0.21 4.49 0.23
C ALA A 92 1.51 3.68 0.24
N VAL A 93 1.52 2.58 1.01
CA VAL A 93 2.49 1.48 0.82
C VAL A 93 2.11 0.61 -0.39
N GLY A 94 1.90 1.27 -1.54
CA GLY A 94 1.21 0.72 -2.71
C GLY A 94 1.92 -0.45 -3.37
N ASN A 95 3.24 -0.53 -3.22
CA ASN A 95 4.03 -1.68 -3.60
C ASN A 95 4.88 -2.24 -2.45
N GLY A 96 4.40 -2.10 -1.20
CA GLY A 96 5.06 -2.60 0.00
C GLY A 96 6.14 -1.68 0.56
N ALA A 97 6.73 -2.08 1.69
CA ALA A 97 7.65 -1.27 2.47
C ALA A 97 8.96 -2.01 2.77
N PHE A 98 10.07 -1.28 2.68
CA PHE A 98 11.41 -1.66 3.11
C PHE A 98 12.24 -0.39 3.28
N PHE A 99 12.80 -0.15 4.46
CA PHE A 99 13.66 1.01 4.69
C PHE A 99 15.06 0.75 4.13
N GLY A 100 15.41 1.36 3.00
CA GLY A 100 16.70 1.18 2.34
C GLY A 100 17.71 2.32 2.58
N PRO A 101 18.77 2.39 1.77
CA PRO A 101 19.90 3.31 2.01
C PRO A 101 19.66 4.76 1.56
N GLN A 102 18.57 5.05 0.85
CA GLN A 102 18.38 6.39 0.31
C GLN A 102 18.21 7.43 1.44
N PRO A 103 18.66 8.68 1.25
CA PRO A 103 18.60 9.70 2.30
C PRO A 103 17.21 9.93 2.90
N GLU A 104 16.16 9.82 2.08
CA GLU A 104 14.75 9.96 2.51
C GLU A 104 14.36 8.90 3.54
N ASP A 105 14.76 7.65 3.30
CA ASP A 105 14.47 6.51 4.17
C ASP A 105 15.23 6.62 5.49
N GLN A 106 16.50 7.03 5.41
CA GLN A 106 17.33 7.26 6.59
C GLN A 106 16.82 8.41 7.47
N ARG A 107 16.16 9.42 6.87
CA ARG A 107 15.46 10.48 7.60
C ARG A 107 14.15 9.99 8.23
N ALA A 108 13.42 9.10 7.55
CA ALA A 108 12.14 8.57 8.02
C ALA A 108 12.30 7.53 9.16
N LEU A 109 13.34 6.70 9.09
CA LEU A 109 13.51 5.53 9.95
C LEU A 109 13.54 5.84 11.46
N PRO A 110 14.25 6.87 11.97
CA PRO A 110 14.21 7.20 13.40
C PRO A 110 12.80 7.53 13.92
N THR A 111 12.02 8.26 13.12
CA THR A 111 10.62 8.60 13.45
C THR A 111 9.74 7.35 13.42
N PHE A 112 9.92 6.50 12.41
CA PHE A 112 9.23 5.22 12.33
C PHE A 112 9.51 4.35 13.57
N MET A 113 10.79 4.18 13.94
CA MET A 113 11.19 3.37 15.09
C MET A 113 10.63 3.90 16.40
N SER A 114 10.59 5.23 16.57
CA SER A 114 10.15 5.85 17.82
C SER A 114 8.63 5.83 18.01
N TYR A 115 7.87 6.01 16.92
CA TYR A 115 6.43 6.28 17.01
C TYR A 115 5.54 5.21 16.39
N ILE A 116 5.98 4.52 15.33
CA ILE A 116 5.14 3.62 14.55
C ILE A 116 5.47 2.16 14.87
N ALA A 117 6.76 1.80 14.85
CA ALA A 117 7.23 0.45 15.11
C ALA A 117 6.65 -0.16 16.42
N PRO A 118 6.60 0.55 17.56
CA PRO A 118 6.05 0.00 18.80
C PRO A 118 4.57 -0.37 18.70
N GLN A 119 3.80 0.31 17.85
CA GLN A 119 2.38 0.06 17.67
C GLN A 119 2.12 -1.12 16.75
N ILE A 120 2.86 -1.21 15.63
CA ILE A 120 2.62 -2.23 14.60
C ILE A 120 3.30 -3.56 14.91
N PHE A 121 4.38 -3.56 15.72
CA PHE A 121 5.04 -4.78 16.21
C PHE A 121 4.50 -5.25 17.57
N ALA A 122 3.56 -4.52 18.18
CA ALA A 122 2.93 -4.92 19.43
C ALA A 122 2.33 -6.33 19.31
N GLY A 123 2.71 -7.22 20.23
CA GLY A 123 2.22 -8.60 20.26
C GLY A 123 2.81 -9.55 19.20
N THR A 124 3.76 -9.09 18.38
CA THR A 124 4.44 -9.92 17.38
C THR A 124 5.64 -10.68 17.97
N GLY A 125 6.22 -10.18 19.07
CA GLY A 125 7.48 -10.70 19.62
C GLY A 125 8.74 -10.09 18.99
N PHE A 126 8.61 -9.26 17.94
CA PHE A 126 9.72 -8.47 17.43
C PHE A 126 9.90 -7.19 18.25
N ASP A 127 11.01 -7.10 18.99
CA ASP A 127 11.37 -5.90 19.74
C ASP A 127 12.13 -4.91 18.84
N ALA A 128 11.41 -3.89 18.35
CA ALA A 128 11.99 -2.80 17.56
C ALA A 128 12.71 -1.75 18.42
N THR A 129 12.52 -1.75 19.75
CA THR A 129 13.09 -0.73 20.64
C THR A 129 14.58 -0.95 20.93
N LYS A 130 15.10 -2.13 20.61
CA LYS A 130 16.53 -2.48 20.80
C LYS A 130 17.46 -1.89 19.74
N TYR A 131 16.94 -1.28 18.67
CA TYR A 131 17.75 -0.77 17.56
C TYR A 131 17.98 0.74 17.71
N GLU A 132 19.25 1.12 17.64
CA GLU A 132 19.70 2.50 17.68
C GLU A 132 20.05 2.99 16.26
N PRO A 133 20.28 4.30 16.04
CA PRO A 133 20.64 4.82 14.71
C PRO A 133 21.82 4.13 14.02
N ALA A 134 22.75 3.55 14.78
CA ALA A 134 23.86 2.76 14.26
C ALA A 134 23.43 1.45 13.59
N ASP A 135 22.24 0.93 13.92
CA ASP A 135 21.69 -0.32 13.40
C ASP A 135 20.79 -0.13 12.16
N TYR A 136 20.52 1.13 11.77
CA TYR A 136 19.57 1.48 10.71
C TYR A 136 20.12 1.29 9.29
N ASN A 137 21.41 1.00 9.20
CA ASN A 137 22.11 0.68 7.97
C ASN A 137 22.32 -0.84 7.83
N GLY A 138 21.22 -1.55 7.56
CA GLY A 138 21.22 -2.98 7.23
C GLY A 138 20.92 -3.92 8.39
N LYS A 139 21.35 -3.63 9.62
CA LYS A 139 21.18 -4.57 10.75
C LYS A 139 19.70 -4.76 11.13
N TYR A 140 18.94 -3.68 11.32
CA TYR A 140 17.51 -3.76 11.59
C TYR A 140 16.78 -4.52 10.49
N GLN A 141 17.08 -4.19 9.23
CA GLN A 141 16.45 -4.78 8.06
C GLN A 141 16.74 -6.27 7.97
N TYR A 142 17.99 -6.67 8.19
CA TYR A 142 18.38 -8.09 8.27
C TYR A 142 17.60 -8.82 9.37
N ASP A 143 17.60 -8.31 10.60
CA ASP A 143 16.92 -8.95 11.72
C ASP A 143 15.40 -9.04 11.48
N HIS A 144 14.77 -8.00 10.91
CA HIS A 144 13.35 -8.00 10.56
C HIS A 144 13.05 -9.04 9.46
N GLU A 145 13.88 -9.12 8.43
CA GLU A 145 13.72 -10.08 7.33
C GLU A 145 13.89 -11.54 7.79
N MET A 146 14.82 -11.79 8.72
CA MET A 146 15.01 -13.09 9.36
C MET A 146 13.84 -13.44 10.28
N PHE A 147 13.41 -12.50 11.12
CA PHE A 147 12.28 -12.70 12.02
C PHE A 147 11.02 -13.07 11.26
N SER A 148 10.76 -12.35 10.18
CA SER A 148 9.54 -12.53 9.42
C SER A 148 9.51 -13.86 8.65
N ARG A 149 10.67 -14.35 8.17
CA ARG A 149 10.81 -15.69 7.57
C ARG A 149 10.66 -16.84 8.57
N THR A 150 11.06 -16.62 9.82
CA THR A 150 10.97 -17.62 10.89
C THR A 150 9.61 -17.66 11.58
N HIS A 151 8.73 -16.68 11.30
CA HIS A 151 7.38 -16.56 11.87
C HIS A 151 6.31 -16.42 10.76
N PRO A 152 6.18 -17.40 9.84
CA PRO A 152 5.27 -17.31 8.70
C PRO A 152 3.79 -17.15 9.11
N GLU A 153 3.41 -17.58 10.32
CA GLU A 153 2.06 -17.40 10.87
C GLU A 153 1.68 -15.92 11.05
N HIS A 154 2.65 -15.01 11.15
CA HIS A 154 2.39 -13.57 11.27
C HIS A 154 1.72 -12.98 10.03
N GLN A 155 1.94 -13.58 8.85
CA GLN A 155 1.23 -13.21 7.62
C GLN A 155 -0.29 -13.31 7.75
N LYS A 156 -0.81 -14.15 8.65
CA LYS A 156 -2.25 -14.29 8.89
C LYS A 156 -2.77 -13.37 10.00
N LYS A 157 -1.90 -12.68 10.74
CA LYS A 157 -2.28 -11.95 11.96
C LYS A 157 -2.01 -10.46 11.88
N PHE A 158 -0.96 -10.04 11.20
CA PHE A 158 -0.39 -8.71 11.37
C PHE A 158 -0.09 -8.04 10.02
N SER A 159 -0.66 -6.85 9.81
CA SER A 159 -0.52 -6.06 8.58
C SER A 159 0.93 -5.71 8.24
N GLN A 160 1.78 -5.45 9.24
CA GLN A 160 3.17 -5.07 9.01
C GLN A 160 3.94 -6.12 8.19
N PHE A 161 3.67 -7.41 8.41
CA PHE A 161 4.29 -8.47 7.63
C PHE A 161 3.66 -8.62 6.24
N ASN A 162 2.38 -8.25 6.08
CA ASN A 162 1.72 -8.23 4.78
C ASN A 162 2.26 -7.12 3.87
N VAL A 163 2.70 -5.99 4.42
CA VAL A 163 3.28 -4.88 3.64
C VAL A 163 4.78 -5.01 3.42
N SER A 164 5.48 -5.88 4.16
CA SER A 164 6.93 -6.06 4.02
C SER A 164 7.29 -6.51 2.61
N ARG A 165 8.08 -5.70 1.88
CA ARG A 165 8.62 -6.06 0.57
C ARG A 165 10.11 -6.29 0.67
N SER A 166 10.47 -7.55 0.89
CA SER A 166 11.86 -7.97 0.93
C SER A 166 12.58 -7.63 -0.38
N PRO A 167 13.82 -7.09 -0.33
CA PRO A 167 14.68 -7.03 -1.51
C PRO A 167 15.19 -8.43 -1.90
N VAL A 168 15.06 -9.44 -1.04
CA VAL A 168 15.45 -10.81 -1.38
C VAL A 168 14.32 -11.48 -2.14
N THR A 169 14.39 -11.42 -3.48
CA THR A 169 13.28 -11.85 -4.35
C THR A 169 13.22 -13.36 -4.56
N SER A 170 14.29 -14.09 -4.22
CA SER A 170 14.42 -15.54 -4.45
C SER A 170 13.35 -16.36 -3.70
N ASP A 171 12.84 -15.86 -2.58
CA ASP A 171 11.80 -16.51 -1.77
C ASP A 171 10.64 -15.59 -1.38
N VAL A 172 10.52 -14.41 -2.00
CA VAL A 172 9.49 -13.41 -1.64
C VAL A 172 8.07 -13.97 -1.72
N LEU A 173 7.85 -14.93 -2.63
CA LEU A 173 6.58 -15.65 -2.81
C LEU A 173 6.29 -16.68 -1.70
N THR A 174 7.33 -17.18 -1.03
CA THR A 174 7.23 -18.09 0.12
C THR A 174 6.97 -17.30 1.41
N TYR A 175 7.43 -16.05 1.46
CA TYR A 175 7.47 -15.24 2.66
C TYR A 175 6.27 -14.29 2.82
N ASN A 176 5.87 -13.58 1.76
CA ASN A 176 4.75 -12.64 1.82
C ASN A 176 3.53 -13.20 1.08
N THR A 177 2.39 -13.36 1.77
CA THR A 177 1.17 -13.96 1.18
C THR A 177 0.15 -12.93 0.68
N PHE A 178 0.38 -11.64 0.95
CA PHE A 178 -0.54 -10.57 0.60
C PHE A 178 -0.07 -9.83 -0.66
N LEU A 179 1.12 -9.21 -0.63
CA LEU A 179 1.64 -8.47 -1.78
C LEU A 179 1.85 -9.37 -2.99
N SER A 180 2.36 -10.59 -2.80
CA SER A 180 2.53 -11.57 -3.88
C SER A 180 1.21 -11.93 -4.58
N LYS A 181 0.12 -12.08 -3.81
CA LYS A 181 -1.23 -12.34 -4.31
C LYS A 181 -1.75 -11.18 -5.15
N PHE A 182 -1.72 -9.96 -4.60
CA PHE A 182 -2.30 -8.79 -5.24
C PHE A 182 -1.43 -8.21 -6.37
N ASN A 183 -0.12 -8.43 -6.33
CA ASN A 183 0.77 -8.17 -7.47
C ASN A 183 0.76 -9.30 -8.52
N ASN A 184 -0.01 -10.38 -8.32
CA ASN A 184 -0.05 -11.55 -9.20
C ASN A 184 1.36 -12.13 -9.52
N LEU A 185 2.26 -12.12 -8.53
CA LEU A 185 3.64 -12.61 -8.68
C LEU A 185 3.77 -14.10 -8.34
N THR A 186 2.82 -14.66 -7.59
CA THR A 186 2.83 -16.08 -7.23
C THR A 186 2.75 -16.94 -8.49
N ARG A 187 3.60 -17.96 -8.63
CA ARG A 187 3.49 -18.90 -9.76
C ARG A 187 2.21 -19.72 -9.63
N ALA A 188 1.27 -19.53 -10.56
CA ALA A 188 0.08 -20.38 -10.64
C ALA A 188 0.44 -21.78 -11.17
N SER A 189 0.10 -22.79 -10.40
CA SER A 189 0.34 -24.21 -10.67
C SER A 189 -0.95 -24.96 -11.03
N THR A 190 -2.10 -24.47 -10.57
CA THR A 190 -3.43 -25.02 -10.89
C THR A 190 -4.22 -24.11 -11.83
N ASP A 191 -5.26 -24.64 -12.47
CA ASP A 191 -6.14 -23.81 -13.30
C ASP A 191 -7.00 -22.85 -12.48
N GLU A 192 -7.34 -23.21 -11.24
CA GLU A 192 -8.01 -22.31 -10.29
C GLU A 192 -7.13 -21.10 -9.97
N GLU A 193 -5.84 -21.31 -9.66
CA GLU A 193 -4.90 -20.22 -9.38
C GLU A 193 -4.74 -19.27 -10.57
N LYS A 194 -4.69 -19.82 -11.80
CA LYS A 194 -4.62 -19.01 -13.04
C LYS A 194 -5.90 -18.20 -13.25
N GLN A 195 -7.06 -18.82 -13.04
CA GLN A 195 -8.36 -18.15 -13.15
C GLN A 195 -8.46 -17.01 -12.14
N ASP A 196 -7.97 -17.21 -10.92
CA ASP A 196 -7.99 -16.19 -9.88
C ASP A 196 -7.06 -15.02 -10.17
N GLN A 197 -5.87 -15.27 -10.71
CA GLN A 197 -4.97 -14.21 -11.17
C GLN A 197 -5.60 -13.39 -12.29
N GLN A 198 -6.18 -14.08 -13.28
CA GLN A 198 -6.87 -13.42 -14.38
C GLN A 198 -8.08 -12.61 -13.89
N ARG A 199 -8.83 -13.14 -12.92
CA ARG A 199 -9.96 -12.45 -12.29
C ARG A 199 -9.52 -11.15 -11.61
N ARG A 200 -8.46 -11.19 -10.79
CA ARG A 200 -7.91 -9.97 -10.15
C ARG A 200 -7.47 -8.93 -11.17
N ARG A 201 -6.76 -9.37 -12.22
CA ARG A 201 -6.37 -8.50 -13.34
C ARG A 201 -7.58 -7.86 -14.04
N LEU A 202 -8.60 -8.66 -14.35
CA LEU A 202 -9.82 -8.17 -15.01
C LEU A 202 -10.59 -7.20 -14.12
N ASN A 203 -10.60 -7.41 -12.80
CA ASN A 203 -11.22 -6.48 -11.87
C ASN A 203 -10.47 -5.15 -11.81
N TYR A 204 -9.14 -5.15 -11.67
CA TYR A 204 -8.35 -3.92 -11.72
C TYR A 204 -8.60 -3.12 -13.01
N LEU A 205 -8.72 -3.80 -14.15
CA LEU A 205 -9.02 -3.18 -15.44
C LEU A 205 -10.45 -2.68 -15.63
N LYS A 206 -11.35 -2.83 -14.65
CA LYS A 206 -12.64 -2.13 -14.62
C LYS A 206 -12.51 -0.66 -14.21
N LEU A 207 -11.41 -0.28 -13.55
CA LEU A 207 -11.13 1.12 -13.23
C LEU A 207 -11.04 1.94 -14.52
N GLU A 208 -11.72 3.07 -14.57
CA GLU A 208 -11.48 4.09 -15.60
C GLU A 208 -10.10 4.71 -15.39
N GLU A 209 -9.81 5.10 -14.13
CA GLU A 209 -8.56 5.76 -13.76
C GLU A 209 -8.02 5.25 -12.42
N ALA A 210 -6.70 5.23 -12.27
CA ALA A 210 -5.99 4.99 -11.02
C ALA A 210 -4.94 6.09 -10.81
N HIS A 211 -5.09 6.81 -9.71
CA HIS A 211 -4.24 7.93 -9.32
C HIS A 211 -3.42 7.55 -8.10
N TYR A 212 -2.11 7.61 -8.22
CA TYR A 212 -1.16 7.29 -7.16
C TYR A 212 -0.34 8.53 -6.84
N LEU A 213 -0.41 8.99 -5.59
CA LEU A 213 0.22 10.23 -5.14
C LEU A 213 1.26 9.92 -4.07
N GLY A 214 2.48 10.40 -4.26
CA GLY A 214 3.61 10.25 -3.33
C GLY A 214 4.44 11.52 -3.23
N SER A 215 5.32 11.57 -2.23
CA SER A 215 6.18 12.72 -1.94
C SER A 215 7.55 12.25 -1.42
N PRO A 216 8.68 12.78 -1.93
CA PRO A 216 9.99 12.53 -1.36
C PRO A 216 10.09 12.97 0.12
N GLU A 217 9.29 13.96 0.52
CA GLU A 217 9.22 14.50 1.87
C GLU A 217 8.15 13.83 2.75
N ASP A 218 7.58 12.69 2.33
CA ASP A 218 6.58 11.94 3.09
C ASP A 218 7.04 11.67 4.53
N GLY A 219 8.28 11.20 4.68
CA GLY A 219 8.96 11.03 5.97
C GLY A 219 8.39 9.94 6.87
N THR A 220 7.46 9.11 6.39
CA THR A 220 6.84 8.03 7.18
C THR A 220 6.99 6.67 6.53
N ILE A 221 6.65 6.54 5.24
CA ILE A 221 6.75 5.28 4.49
C ILE A 221 8.06 5.22 3.71
N ALA A 222 8.58 4.01 3.54
CA ALA A 222 9.87 3.77 2.91
C ALA A 222 9.86 2.51 2.03
N PRO A 223 10.39 2.56 0.80
CA PRO A 223 10.80 3.79 0.11
C PRO A 223 9.56 4.64 -0.23
N TRP A 224 9.63 5.97 -0.19
CA TRP A 224 8.46 6.83 -0.50
C TRP A 224 7.87 6.56 -1.89
N GLN A 225 8.70 6.08 -2.82
CA GLN A 225 8.33 5.69 -4.18
C GLN A 225 7.29 4.57 -4.23
N THR A 226 7.12 3.79 -3.16
CA THR A 226 6.02 2.81 -3.05
C THR A 226 4.63 3.44 -3.23
N ALA A 227 4.48 4.72 -2.88
CA ALA A 227 3.25 5.47 -3.10
C ALA A 227 2.91 5.68 -4.58
N VAL A 228 3.93 5.65 -5.44
CA VAL A 228 3.83 5.66 -6.91
C VAL A 228 4.32 4.33 -7.50
N LEU A 229 4.20 3.25 -6.71
CA LEU A 229 4.39 1.85 -7.09
C LEU A 229 5.84 1.40 -7.38
N GLY A 230 6.85 2.21 -7.07
CA GLY A 230 8.26 1.79 -7.07
C GLY A 230 8.64 0.92 -5.86
N HIS A 231 9.80 0.26 -5.91
CA HIS A 231 10.35 -0.53 -4.80
C HIS A 231 11.87 -0.70 -4.91
N TYR A 232 12.54 -1.24 -3.89
CA TYR A 232 13.98 -1.51 -3.96
C TYR A 232 14.36 -2.68 -4.89
N SER A 233 15.55 -2.59 -5.47
CA SER A 233 16.18 -3.63 -6.29
C SER A 233 16.40 -4.93 -5.51
N ALA A 234 16.64 -6.01 -6.25
CA ALA A 234 16.82 -7.33 -5.66
C ALA A 234 18.20 -7.53 -5.03
N LEU A 235 18.25 -8.40 -4.01
CA LEU A 235 19.44 -9.05 -3.47
C LEU A 235 19.28 -10.58 -3.61
N ASP A 236 20.40 -11.30 -3.62
CA ASP A 236 20.39 -12.75 -3.85
C ASP A 236 19.96 -13.52 -2.59
N SER A 237 20.39 -13.07 -1.40
CA SER A 237 20.08 -13.70 -0.12
C SER A 237 19.85 -12.70 1.01
N VAL A 238 19.35 -13.16 2.16
CA VAL A 238 19.13 -12.32 3.34
C VAL A 238 20.46 -11.83 3.93
N GLU A 239 21.50 -12.66 3.88
CA GLU A 239 22.85 -12.32 4.33
C GLU A 239 23.44 -11.14 3.55
N ASP A 240 23.07 -10.98 2.29
CA ASP A 240 23.49 -9.83 1.47
C ASP A 240 22.96 -8.51 2.02
N ILE A 241 21.89 -8.47 2.80
CA ILE A 241 21.43 -7.23 3.43
C ILE A 241 22.55 -6.65 4.30
N SER A 242 23.29 -7.47 5.04
CA SER A 242 24.35 -7.00 5.94
C SER A 242 25.59 -6.47 5.21
N THR A 243 25.78 -6.80 3.93
CA THR A 243 27.02 -6.48 3.19
C THR A 243 26.80 -5.64 1.93
N LYS A 244 25.57 -5.64 1.39
CA LYS A 244 25.16 -4.99 0.15
C LYS A 244 23.97 -4.05 0.35
N PHE A 245 23.62 -3.68 1.59
CA PHE A 245 22.52 -2.73 1.85
C PHE A 245 22.64 -1.44 1.02
N GLU A 246 23.83 -0.86 1.00
CA GLU A 246 24.15 0.38 0.28
C GLU A 246 24.07 0.25 -1.25
N SER A 247 24.04 -0.97 -1.80
CA SER A 247 23.86 -1.18 -3.24
C SER A 247 22.39 -1.19 -3.67
N LEU A 248 21.45 -1.16 -2.73
CA LEU A 248 20.02 -1.13 -3.06
C LEU A 248 19.65 0.20 -3.73
N THR A 249 19.09 0.09 -4.93
CA THR A 249 18.56 1.24 -5.68
C THR A 249 17.06 1.11 -5.84
N VAL A 250 16.35 2.24 -5.91
CA VAL A 250 14.91 2.22 -6.19
C VAL A 250 14.68 1.92 -7.68
N VAL A 251 13.82 0.95 -7.94
CA VAL A 251 13.30 0.58 -9.25
C VAL A 251 12.04 1.41 -9.51
N ASP A 252 12.03 2.14 -10.64
CA ASP A 252 10.85 2.86 -11.10
C ASP A 252 9.72 1.89 -11.44
N VAL A 253 8.47 2.30 -11.23
CA VAL A 253 7.28 1.49 -11.52
C VAL A 253 7.31 0.88 -12.93
N LYS A 254 7.77 1.64 -13.94
CA LYS A 254 7.79 1.14 -15.32
C LYS A 254 8.83 0.04 -15.53
N ASP A 255 9.84 -0.07 -14.68
CA ASP A 255 10.88 -1.10 -14.75
C ASP A 255 10.58 -2.31 -13.84
N THR A 256 9.51 -2.26 -13.05
CA THR A 256 9.08 -3.38 -12.20
C THR A 256 8.57 -4.57 -13.02
N VAL A 257 8.67 -5.77 -12.44
CA VAL A 257 8.12 -7.00 -13.03
C VAL A 257 6.61 -6.86 -13.23
N GLU A 258 5.92 -6.30 -12.24
CA GLU A 258 4.48 -6.06 -12.24
C GLU A 258 4.02 -5.26 -13.47
N TYR A 259 4.73 -4.18 -13.79
CA TYR A 259 4.42 -3.36 -14.96
C TYR A 259 4.86 -4.05 -16.24
N GLN A 260 6.11 -4.53 -16.31
CA GLN A 260 6.67 -5.09 -17.55
C GLN A 260 5.90 -6.31 -18.06
N GLN A 261 5.50 -7.18 -17.14
CA GLN A 261 4.70 -8.38 -17.41
C GLN A 261 3.19 -8.14 -17.31
N ASP A 262 2.75 -6.93 -16.98
CA ASP A 262 1.35 -6.53 -16.85
C ASP A 262 0.53 -7.47 -15.93
N THR A 263 1.13 -7.87 -14.81
CA THR A 263 0.69 -9.02 -13.99
C THR A 263 -0.73 -8.86 -13.45
N TYR A 264 -1.14 -7.64 -13.12
CA TYR A 264 -2.49 -7.29 -12.67
C TYR A 264 -3.14 -6.20 -13.54
N GLY A 265 -2.58 -5.87 -14.70
CA GLY A 265 -3.18 -4.92 -15.65
C GLY A 265 -2.71 -3.46 -15.53
N LEU A 266 -1.67 -3.17 -14.75
CA LEU A 266 -1.14 -1.81 -14.59
C LEU A 266 -0.69 -1.17 -15.91
N LYS A 267 0.09 -1.91 -16.72
CA LYS A 267 0.59 -1.45 -18.01
C LYS A 267 -0.53 -1.34 -19.03
N SER A 268 -1.52 -2.24 -18.97
CA SER A 268 -2.75 -2.13 -19.77
C SER A 268 -3.56 -0.88 -19.42
N LEU A 269 -3.66 -0.53 -18.13
CA LEU A 269 -4.32 0.70 -17.68
C LEU A 269 -3.56 1.95 -18.13
N ASP A 270 -2.23 1.96 -18.02
CA ASP A 270 -1.36 3.06 -18.51
C ASP A 270 -1.49 3.24 -20.03
N ALA A 271 -1.42 2.15 -20.79
CA ALA A 271 -1.49 2.19 -22.26
C ALA A 271 -2.80 2.79 -22.80
N ARG A 272 -3.92 2.71 -22.03
CA ARG A 272 -5.19 3.35 -22.38
C ARG A 272 -5.39 4.74 -21.76
N GLY A 273 -4.38 5.28 -21.09
CA GLY A 273 -4.39 6.61 -20.47
C GLY A 273 -5.07 6.69 -19.11
N GLY A 274 -5.29 5.56 -18.43
CA GLY A 274 -5.97 5.50 -17.13
C GLY A 274 -5.04 5.47 -15.92
N LEU A 275 -3.72 5.47 -16.08
CA LEU A 275 -2.78 5.47 -14.96
C LEU A 275 -2.17 6.86 -14.78
N PHE A 276 -2.24 7.38 -13.55
CA PHE A 276 -1.66 8.67 -13.19
C PHE A 276 -0.77 8.53 -11.96
N LEU A 277 0.48 8.95 -12.09
CA LEU A 277 1.51 8.88 -11.05
C LEU A 277 1.97 10.30 -10.73
N TYR A 278 1.71 10.75 -9.50
CA TYR A 278 2.02 12.11 -9.06
C TYR A 278 3.12 12.07 -8.01
N VAL A 279 4.25 12.69 -8.32
CA VAL A 279 5.29 13.02 -7.35
C VAL A 279 5.12 14.48 -6.95
N VAL A 280 4.62 14.69 -5.73
CA VAL A 280 4.32 16.02 -5.20
C VAL A 280 5.38 16.39 -4.16
N PRO A 281 6.21 17.42 -4.41
CA PRO A 281 7.27 17.79 -3.49
C PRO A 281 6.71 18.49 -2.24
N ASN A 282 7.45 18.40 -1.14
CA ASN A 282 7.21 19.11 0.12
C ASN A 282 5.88 18.76 0.81
N VAL A 283 5.38 17.53 0.63
CA VAL A 283 4.16 17.05 1.31
C VAL A 283 4.50 15.94 2.30
N PRO A 284 4.58 16.22 3.60
CA PRO A 284 4.68 15.21 4.66
C PRO A 284 3.48 14.28 4.71
N HIS A 285 3.67 13.05 5.19
CA HIS A 285 2.66 11.97 5.19
C HIS A 285 1.29 12.41 5.74
N LEU A 286 1.26 13.13 6.85
CA LEU A 286 0.01 13.55 7.50
C LEU A 286 -0.65 14.76 6.82
N LYS A 287 0.02 15.46 5.91
CA LYS A 287 -0.62 16.57 5.18
C LYS A 287 -1.63 16.09 4.15
N TRP A 288 -1.46 14.90 3.57
CA TRP A 288 -2.40 14.35 2.58
C TRP A 288 -3.87 14.34 3.05
N PRO A 289 -4.20 13.83 4.25
CA PRO A 289 -5.58 13.85 4.75
C PRO A 289 -5.98 15.12 5.52
N PHE A 290 -5.03 15.93 6.00
CA PHE A 290 -5.30 16.98 7.01
C PHE A 290 -4.96 18.41 6.59
N ASP A 291 -4.25 18.61 5.47
CA ASP A 291 -3.90 19.94 4.99
C ASP A 291 -4.82 20.35 3.83
N GLY A 292 -5.59 21.43 4.05
CA GLY A 292 -6.59 21.90 3.09
C GLY A 292 -5.98 22.40 1.79
N GLU A 293 -4.79 23.00 1.82
CA GLU A 293 -4.09 23.47 0.63
C GLU A 293 -3.58 22.30 -0.20
N VAL A 294 -3.00 21.29 0.45
CA VAL A 294 -2.58 20.04 -0.21
C VAL A 294 -3.78 19.35 -0.86
N TYR A 295 -4.91 19.26 -0.15
CA TYR A 295 -6.14 18.70 -0.70
C TYR A 295 -6.63 19.48 -1.93
N ASP A 296 -6.81 20.80 -1.81
CA ASP A 296 -7.36 21.65 -2.87
C ASP A 296 -6.50 21.63 -4.13
N LYS A 297 -5.17 21.57 -3.96
CA LYS A 297 -4.21 21.61 -5.08
C LYS A 297 -3.98 20.26 -5.74
N HIS A 298 -3.95 19.17 -4.98
CA HIS A 298 -3.46 17.88 -5.46
C HIS A 298 -4.49 16.76 -5.46
N VAL A 299 -5.49 16.81 -4.57
CA VAL A 299 -6.47 15.72 -4.42
C VAL A 299 -7.80 16.11 -5.05
N TYR A 300 -8.32 17.29 -4.73
CA TYR A 300 -9.62 17.76 -5.20
C TYR A 300 -9.78 17.74 -6.73
N PRO A 301 -8.79 18.16 -7.55
CA PRO A 301 -8.92 18.14 -9.01
C PRO A 301 -9.11 16.74 -9.59
N ILE A 302 -8.68 15.69 -8.88
CA ILE A 302 -8.83 14.28 -9.27
C ILE A 302 -10.24 13.75 -8.96
N LEU A 303 -10.92 14.39 -8.00
CA LEU A 303 -12.24 13.97 -7.58
C LEU A 303 -13.35 14.49 -8.51
N GLY A 304 -13.05 15.30 -9.53
CA GLY A 304 -14.01 15.98 -10.40
C GLY A 304 -14.78 15.08 -11.37
#